data_AF-A0A9W6H9V0-F1
#
_entry.id   AF-A0A9W6H9V0-F1
#
_cell.length_a   1.000
_cell.length_b   1.000
_cell.length_c   1.000
_cell.angle_alpha   90.00
_cell.angle_beta   90.00
_cell.angle_gamma   90.00
#
_symmetry.space_group_name_H-M   'P 1'
#
loop_
_entity.id
_entity.type
_entity.pdbx_description
1 polymer ?
#
loop_
_entity_poly.entity_id
_entity_poly.type
_entity_poly.pdbx_seq_one_letter_code
_entity_poly.pdbx_strand_id
1 'polypeptide(L)'
;MQQRIAQLTTADGTELAYATVGDGRPMVYVSGWIGHLQLSWDLPEERAFYESLAEGRRLVRYDRAGCGLSGPMTRPPSLEYELEQLAAVVATLGAEPFDLIGTSMGALVAVAWAAEHPETVRRLVLYGGWVTGTEISPPDARDHVLGLVESHWGLGSDVLTDIFVPDAHGTSRREFGHYQRASSTAATARSLLELSYSLDVSDLLAHVSVPTLVVHREHDRAAPVAQAEALAAGIPGAELVVLPGRSHLPYAGDADRLVATIRRFLGLRASRNGTARLTPRQSEVAALVSAGRTNREIAAKLGIDERSAEGHVERIRLRLGFRSRAQIASWYAAQHDRTSPTN
;
A
#
# COMPACT_ATOMS: atom_id res chain seq x y z
N MET A 1 -14.00 7.27 -6.60
CA MET A 1 -14.86 7.14 -5.39
C MET A 1 -14.57 8.31 -4.46
N GLN A 2 -15.36 8.53 -3.40
CA GLN A 2 -15.01 9.52 -2.37
C GLN A 2 -14.64 8.79 -1.08
N GLN A 3 -13.62 9.30 -0.38
CA GLN A 3 -13.24 8.85 0.95
C GLN A 3 -14.03 9.64 2.00
N ARG A 4 -14.46 8.96 3.06
CA ARG A 4 -15.01 9.60 4.27
C ARG A 4 -14.14 9.26 5.46
N ILE A 5 -13.64 10.27 6.15
CA ILE A 5 -12.81 10.14 7.35
C ILE A 5 -13.68 10.41 8.58
N ALA A 6 -13.49 9.60 9.61
CA ALA A 6 -14.12 9.74 10.92
C ALA A 6 -13.10 9.42 12.02
N GLN A 7 -13.43 9.79 13.25
CA GLN A 7 -12.63 9.49 14.44
C GLN A 7 -13.38 8.56 15.38
N LEU A 8 -12.63 7.81 16.18
CA LEU A 8 -13.12 7.00 17.29
C LEU A 8 -12.08 7.02 18.41
N THR A 9 -12.52 6.70 19.63
CA THR A 9 -11.64 6.59 20.80
C THR A 9 -11.60 5.13 21.25
N THR A 10 -10.40 4.58 21.44
CA THR A 10 -10.19 3.24 22.01
C THR A 10 -10.48 3.24 23.52
N ALA A 11 -10.53 2.05 24.12
CA ALA A 11 -10.78 1.91 25.56
C ALA A 11 -9.70 2.59 26.44
N ASP A 12 -8.46 2.69 25.95
CA ASP A 12 -7.34 3.34 26.65
C ASP A 12 -7.22 4.84 26.37
N GLY A 13 -8.18 5.43 25.64
CA GLY A 13 -8.23 6.86 25.35
C GLY A 13 -7.45 7.30 24.11
N THR A 14 -6.96 6.36 23.30
CA THR A 14 -6.31 6.66 22.03
C THR A 14 -7.32 7.12 20.99
N GLU A 15 -7.12 8.32 20.45
CA GLU A 15 -7.92 8.85 19.34
C GLU A 15 -7.42 8.25 18.01
N LEU A 16 -8.27 7.52 17.30
CA LEU A 16 -7.95 6.93 16.00
C LEU A 16 -8.78 7.57 14.88
N ALA A 17 -8.12 7.97 13.81
CA ALA A 17 -8.76 8.29 12.56
C ALA A 17 -8.89 7.04 11.68
N TYR A 18 -10.08 6.83 11.13
CA TYR A 18 -10.34 5.80 10.13
C TYR A 18 -11.05 6.38 8.92
N ALA A 19 -10.88 5.74 7.78
CA ALA A 19 -11.50 6.15 6.53
C ALA A 19 -12.26 4.99 5.88
N THR A 20 -13.35 5.35 5.20
CA THR A 20 -14.16 4.41 4.41
C THR A 20 -14.25 4.85 2.96
N VAL A 21 -14.22 3.87 2.05
CA VAL A 21 -14.33 4.06 0.60
C VAL A 21 -15.20 2.96 0.02
N GLY A 22 -16.14 3.34 -0.84
CA GLY A 22 -17.04 2.38 -1.50
C GLY A 22 -18.13 1.84 -0.57
N ASP A 23 -18.90 0.89 -1.09
CA ASP A 23 -20.08 0.32 -0.47
C ASP A 23 -20.11 -1.20 -0.67
N GLY A 24 -20.87 -1.91 0.16
CA GLY A 24 -21.01 -3.37 0.13
C GLY A 24 -20.33 -4.04 1.32
N ARG A 25 -19.97 -5.33 1.17
CA ARG A 25 -19.37 -6.11 2.26
C ARG A 25 -18.07 -5.43 2.76
N PRO A 26 -17.85 -5.35 4.09
CA PRO A 26 -16.65 -4.73 4.62
C PRO A 26 -15.37 -5.47 4.24
N MET A 27 -14.32 -4.68 4.00
CA MET A 27 -12.94 -5.11 3.82
C MET A 27 -12.06 -4.19 4.65
N VAL A 28 -11.31 -4.74 5.59
CA VAL A 28 -10.40 -3.99 6.46
C VAL A 28 -9.00 -4.09 5.91
N TYR A 29 -8.32 -2.96 5.80
CA TYR A 29 -6.95 -2.86 5.34
C TYR A 29 -6.07 -2.32 6.47
N VAL A 30 -5.17 -3.17 6.94
CA VAL A 30 -4.16 -2.88 7.96
C VAL A 30 -2.86 -2.51 7.23
N SER A 31 -2.59 -1.21 7.18
CA SER A 31 -1.43 -0.63 6.47
C SER A 31 -0.09 -1.11 7.04
N GLY A 32 1.02 -0.85 6.34
CA GLY A 32 2.37 -1.06 6.89
C GLY A 32 2.69 -0.15 8.08
N TRP A 33 3.92 -0.19 8.59
CA TRP A 33 4.32 0.43 9.87
C TRP A 33 3.88 1.89 10.12
N ILE A 34 3.89 2.78 9.12
CA ILE A 34 3.37 4.15 9.20
C ILE A 34 2.44 4.45 8.02
N GLY A 35 1.51 5.39 8.21
CA GLY A 35 0.59 5.83 7.17
C GLY A 35 -0.10 7.15 7.50
N HIS A 36 -0.76 7.72 6.49
CA HIS A 36 -1.59 8.90 6.65
C HIS A 36 -2.80 8.84 5.71
N LEU A 37 -4.02 8.85 6.26
CA LEU A 37 -5.25 8.64 5.49
C LEU A 37 -5.45 9.65 4.37
N GLN A 38 -5.30 10.95 4.66
CA GLN A 38 -5.46 12.02 3.67
C GLN A 38 -4.31 12.06 2.66
N LEU A 39 -3.05 12.03 3.11
CA LEU A 39 -1.91 12.12 2.18
C LEU A 39 -1.86 10.90 1.24
N SER A 40 -2.13 9.70 1.74
CA SER A 40 -2.24 8.50 0.89
C SER A 40 -3.35 8.61 -0.16
N TRP A 41 -4.44 9.31 0.17
CA TRP A 41 -5.54 9.54 -0.76
C TRP A 41 -5.23 10.62 -1.81
N ASP A 42 -4.33 11.55 -1.49
CA ASP A 42 -3.88 12.58 -2.43
C ASP A 42 -2.79 12.06 -3.38
N LEU A 43 -2.13 10.93 -3.05
CA LEU A 43 -1.20 10.22 -3.93
C LEU A 43 -1.98 9.42 -5.00
N PRO A 44 -1.84 9.73 -6.31
CA PRO A 44 -2.65 9.10 -7.35
C PRO A 44 -2.52 7.57 -7.44
N GLU A 45 -1.30 7.03 -7.33
CA GLU A 45 -1.04 5.58 -7.44
C GLU A 45 -1.66 4.81 -6.27
N GLU A 46 -1.46 5.32 -5.06
CA GLU A 46 -1.99 4.72 -3.85
C GLU A 46 -3.52 4.86 -3.76
N ARG A 47 -4.06 6.02 -4.14
CA ARG A 47 -5.51 6.20 -4.30
C ARG A 47 -6.09 5.22 -5.30
N ALA A 48 -5.48 5.06 -6.48
CA ALA A 48 -5.99 4.16 -7.51
C ALA A 48 -5.97 2.69 -7.04
N PHE A 49 -4.96 2.30 -6.27
CA PHE A 49 -4.90 1.00 -5.61
C PHE A 49 -6.09 0.81 -4.65
N TYR A 50 -6.36 1.75 -3.75
CA TYR A 50 -7.49 1.65 -2.82
C TYR A 50 -8.85 1.71 -3.52
N GLU A 51 -9.03 2.57 -4.53
CA GLU A 51 -10.26 2.61 -5.32
C GLU A 51 -10.51 1.28 -6.05
N SER A 52 -9.44 0.62 -6.53
CA SER A 52 -9.54 -0.69 -7.18
C SER A 52 -9.88 -1.81 -6.20
N LEU A 53 -9.40 -1.76 -4.96
CA LEU A 53 -9.82 -2.70 -3.91
C LEU A 53 -11.28 -2.47 -3.48
N ALA A 54 -11.68 -1.21 -3.34
CA ALA A 54 -13.03 -0.80 -2.92
C ALA A 54 -14.12 -1.05 -3.99
N GLU A 55 -13.77 -1.38 -5.23
CA GLU A 55 -14.79 -1.65 -6.25
C GLU A 55 -15.63 -2.90 -5.92
N GLY A 56 -16.86 -2.67 -5.46
CA GLY A 56 -17.80 -3.71 -5.00
C GLY A 56 -17.63 -4.12 -3.53
N ARG A 57 -16.90 -3.32 -2.74
CA ARG A 57 -16.62 -3.53 -1.32
C ARG A 57 -16.62 -2.20 -0.57
N ARG A 58 -16.90 -2.25 0.74
CA ARG A 58 -16.65 -1.12 1.64
C ARG A 58 -15.26 -1.30 2.23
N LEU A 59 -14.27 -0.62 1.66
CA LEU A 59 -12.90 -0.61 2.16
C LEU A 59 -12.81 0.30 3.40
N VAL A 60 -12.23 -0.22 4.48
CA VAL A 60 -11.97 0.49 5.74
C VAL A 60 -10.48 0.47 6.01
N ARG A 61 -9.90 1.63 6.27
CA ARG A 61 -8.48 1.84 6.59
C ARG A 61 -8.39 2.71 7.83
N TYR A 62 -7.27 2.71 8.53
CA TYR A 62 -7.05 3.61 9.66
C TYR A 62 -5.60 4.04 9.77
N ASP A 63 -5.38 5.20 10.37
CA ASP A 63 -4.04 5.60 10.81
C ASP A 63 -3.82 5.04 12.22
N ARG A 64 -2.64 4.46 12.47
CA ARG A 64 -2.26 3.98 13.81
C ARG A 64 -2.06 5.14 14.77
N ALA A 65 -2.10 4.84 16.06
CA ALA A 65 -1.68 5.76 17.10
C ALA A 65 -0.29 6.35 16.80
N GLY A 66 -0.18 7.68 16.90
CA GLY A 66 1.02 8.45 16.58
C GLY A 66 1.27 8.63 15.08
N CYS A 67 0.35 8.19 14.21
CA CYS A 67 0.45 8.34 12.77
C CYS A 67 -0.69 9.17 12.19
N GLY A 68 -0.39 9.90 11.11
CA GLY A 68 -1.34 10.57 10.25
C GLY A 68 -2.33 11.46 11.01
N LEU A 69 -3.61 11.11 10.92
CA LEU A 69 -4.71 11.85 11.55
C LEU A 69 -5.12 11.32 12.93
N SER A 70 -4.46 10.27 13.43
CA SER A 70 -4.69 9.72 14.76
C SER A 70 -3.90 10.49 15.83
N GLY A 71 -4.39 10.45 17.06
CA GLY A 71 -3.72 11.03 18.22
C GLY A 71 -2.42 10.31 18.58
N PRO A 72 -1.62 10.85 19.53
CA PRO A 72 -0.37 10.24 19.97
C PRO A 72 -0.59 8.85 20.59
N MET A 73 0.46 8.03 20.63
CA MET A 73 0.44 6.78 21.39
C MET A 73 0.31 7.06 22.89
N THR A 74 -0.57 6.33 23.57
CA THR A 74 -0.80 6.40 25.02
C THR A 74 0.21 5.55 25.80
N ARG A 75 0.75 4.49 25.16
CA ARG A 75 1.72 3.55 25.71
C ARG A 75 2.70 3.06 24.62
N PRO A 76 3.84 2.44 24.97
CA PRO A 76 4.75 1.86 23.99
C PRO A 76 4.03 0.87 23.07
N PRO A 77 4.35 0.84 21.76
CA PRO A 77 3.66 -0.02 20.82
C PRO A 77 3.99 -1.50 21.06
N SER A 78 2.98 -2.34 20.92
CA SER A 78 3.06 -3.80 21.07
C SER A 78 2.03 -4.45 20.13
N LEU A 79 2.11 -5.77 19.92
CA LEU A 79 1.09 -6.50 19.16
C LEU A 79 -0.30 -6.35 19.80
N GLU A 80 -0.39 -6.45 21.14
CA GLU A 80 -1.62 -6.23 21.90
C GLU A 80 -2.21 -4.84 21.62
N TYR A 81 -1.37 -3.80 21.64
CA TYR A 81 -1.83 -2.44 21.38
C TYR A 81 -2.28 -2.23 19.92
N GLU A 82 -1.65 -2.92 18.97
CA GLU A 82 -2.11 -2.92 17.57
C GLU A 82 -3.45 -3.65 17.39
N LEU A 83 -3.66 -4.77 18.10
CA LEU A 83 -4.91 -5.52 18.10
C LEU A 83 -6.05 -4.73 18.75
N GLU A 84 -5.80 -3.98 19.83
CA GLU A 84 -6.79 -3.09 20.44
C GLU A 84 -7.25 -1.97 19.50
N GLN A 85 -6.31 -1.37 18.75
CA GLN A 85 -6.64 -0.37 17.74
C GLN A 85 -7.48 -0.99 16.61
N LEU A 86 -7.09 -2.18 16.13
CA LEU A 86 -7.86 -2.91 15.13
C LEU A 86 -9.26 -3.27 15.64
N ALA A 87 -9.38 -3.74 16.89
CA ALA A 87 -10.64 -4.05 17.56
C ALA A 87 -11.60 -2.85 17.54
N ALA A 88 -11.10 -1.67 17.88
CA ALA A 88 -11.90 -0.45 17.87
C ALA A 88 -12.38 -0.08 16.46
N VAL A 89 -11.54 -0.27 15.43
CA VAL A 89 -11.92 -0.01 14.04
C VAL A 89 -12.93 -1.03 13.53
N VAL A 90 -12.74 -2.33 13.78
CA VAL A 90 -13.68 -3.36 13.30
C VAL A 90 -15.02 -3.31 14.02
N ALA A 91 -15.08 -2.80 15.25
CA ALA A 91 -16.34 -2.56 15.96
C ALA A 91 -17.27 -1.59 15.20
N THR A 92 -16.72 -0.72 14.33
CA THR A 92 -17.51 0.19 13.48
C THR A 92 -18.22 -0.52 12.31
N LEU A 93 -17.91 -1.80 12.05
CA LEU A 93 -18.43 -2.57 10.93
C LEU A 93 -19.70 -3.34 11.27
N GLY A 94 -20.04 -3.45 12.56
CA GLY A 94 -21.11 -4.33 13.05
C GLY A 94 -20.64 -5.79 13.16
N ALA A 95 -21.60 -6.72 13.22
CA ALA A 95 -21.33 -8.13 13.51
C ALA A 95 -21.04 -9.02 12.27
N GLU A 96 -21.01 -8.45 11.06
CA GLU A 96 -20.78 -9.23 9.85
C GLU A 96 -19.29 -9.54 9.62
N PRO A 97 -18.93 -10.79 9.27
CA PRO A 97 -17.55 -11.11 8.90
C PRO A 97 -17.05 -10.33 7.68
N PHE A 98 -15.79 -9.92 7.73
CA PHE A 98 -15.15 -9.03 6.75
C PHE A 98 -13.95 -9.70 6.05
N ASP A 99 -13.53 -9.14 4.91
CA ASP A 99 -12.22 -9.47 4.32
C ASP A 99 -11.12 -8.70 5.06
N LEU A 100 -10.02 -9.35 5.42
CA LEU A 100 -8.90 -8.70 6.09
C LEU A 100 -7.68 -8.71 5.18
N ILE A 101 -7.09 -7.53 4.96
CA ILE A 101 -5.85 -7.36 4.20
C ILE A 101 -4.82 -6.72 5.12
N GLY A 102 -3.71 -7.40 5.35
CA GLY A 102 -2.56 -6.88 6.09
C GLY A 102 -1.36 -6.70 5.16
N THR A 103 -0.69 -5.55 5.26
CA THR A 103 0.51 -5.27 4.45
C THR A 103 1.70 -4.93 5.34
N SER A 104 2.89 -5.46 5.00
CA SER A 104 4.12 -5.24 5.77
C SER A 104 3.92 -5.60 7.25
N MET A 105 4.25 -4.71 8.20
CA MET A 105 3.97 -4.90 9.64
C MET A 105 2.48 -5.23 9.91
N GLY A 106 1.56 -4.64 9.13
CA GLY A 106 0.13 -4.93 9.23
C GLY A 106 -0.25 -6.36 8.86
N ALA A 107 0.59 -7.09 8.12
CA ALA A 107 0.38 -8.52 7.85
C ALA A 107 0.49 -9.35 9.15
N LEU A 108 1.41 -9.01 10.05
CA LEU A 108 1.56 -9.73 11.33
C LEU A 108 0.38 -9.44 12.26
N VAL A 109 -0.06 -8.18 12.32
CA VAL A 109 -1.28 -7.80 13.05
C VAL A 109 -2.50 -8.55 12.49
N ALA A 110 -2.60 -8.67 11.17
CA ALA A 110 -3.70 -9.39 10.52
C ALA A 110 -3.66 -10.91 10.76
N VAL A 111 -2.46 -11.52 10.81
CA VAL A 111 -2.28 -12.92 11.21
C VAL A 111 -2.76 -13.12 12.64
N ALA A 112 -2.31 -12.29 13.58
CA ALA A 112 -2.71 -12.39 14.97
C ALA A 112 -4.23 -12.24 15.15
N TRP A 113 -4.82 -11.24 14.50
CA TRP A 113 -6.27 -11.05 14.50
C TRP A 113 -7.03 -12.27 13.96
N ALA A 114 -6.59 -12.83 12.83
CA ALA A 114 -7.25 -13.98 12.22
C ALA A 114 -7.08 -15.28 13.01
N ALA A 115 -6.01 -15.41 13.80
CA ALA A 115 -5.78 -16.51 14.72
C ALA A 115 -6.68 -16.41 15.97
N GLU A 116 -6.84 -15.20 16.53
CA GLU A 116 -7.60 -14.96 17.76
C GLU A 116 -9.11 -14.80 17.53
N HIS A 117 -9.50 -14.27 16.38
CA HIS A 117 -10.89 -13.93 16.02
C HIS A 117 -11.32 -14.51 14.66
N PRO A 118 -11.13 -15.82 14.40
CA PRO A 118 -11.38 -16.42 13.09
C PRO A 118 -12.83 -16.26 12.60
N GLU A 119 -13.80 -16.15 13.52
CA GLU A 119 -15.22 -15.95 13.21
C GLU A 119 -15.51 -14.58 12.57
N THR A 120 -14.63 -13.60 12.77
CA THR A 120 -14.78 -12.24 12.23
C THR A 120 -14.20 -12.09 10.82
N VAL A 121 -13.32 -13.02 10.40
CA VAL A 121 -12.57 -12.92 9.14
C VAL A 121 -13.10 -13.94 8.13
N ARG A 122 -13.52 -13.46 6.95
CA ARG A 122 -13.97 -14.34 5.86
C ARG A 122 -12.82 -14.87 5.01
N ARG A 123 -11.88 -13.99 4.67
CA ARG A 123 -10.68 -14.28 3.86
C ARG A 123 -9.56 -13.35 4.31
N LEU A 124 -8.36 -13.88 4.43
CA LEU A 124 -7.16 -13.16 4.83
C LEU A 124 -6.23 -12.97 3.62
N VAL A 125 -5.71 -11.76 3.43
CA VAL A 125 -4.70 -11.46 2.42
C VAL A 125 -3.50 -10.82 3.11
N LEU A 126 -2.33 -11.40 2.91
CA LEU A 126 -1.07 -10.93 3.47
C LEU A 126 -0.17 -10.48 2.32
N TYR A 127 0.32 -9.24 2.36
CA TYR A 127 1.26 -8.74 1.36
C TYR A 127 2.53 -8.19 2.00
N GLY A 128 3.71 -8.62 1.53
CA GLY A 128 4.97 -8.09 2.04
C GLY A 128 5.21 -8.43 3.52
N GLY A 129 4.55 -9.44 4.06
CA GLY A 129 4.62 -9.81 5.48
C GLY A 129 5.83 -10.68 5.82
N TRP A 130 6.03 -10.91 7.11
CA TRP A 130 7.04 -11.84 7.63
C TRP A 130 6.53 -12.63 8.84
N VAL A 131 7.25 -13.68 9.22
CA VAL A 131 6.95 -14.48 10.42
C VAL A 131 7.61 -13.87 11.64
N THR A 132 8.92 -13.62 11.55
CA THR A 132 9.74 -13.12 12.67
C THR A 132 10.51 -11.88 12.22
N GLY A 133 10.30 -10.76 12.91
CA GLY A 133 10.90 -9.47 12.59
C GLY A 133 12.42 -9.45 12.66
N THR A 134 13.02 -10.34 13.46
CA THR A 134 14.48 -10.44 13.54
C THR A 134 15.13 -11.05 12.30
N GLU A 135 14.36 -11.70 11.43
CA GLU A 135 14.86 -12.36 10.21
C GLU A 135 14.79 -11.44 8.97
N ILE A 136 14.18 -10.25 9.08
CA ILE A 136 14.07 -9.33 7.94
C ILE A 136 15.35 -8.53 7.70
N SER A 137 16.20 -8.38 8.72
CA SER A 137 17.48 -7.69 8.65
C SER A 137 18.43 -8.11 9.79
N PRO A 138 19.76 -8.18 9.55
CA PRO A 138 20.75 -8.46 10.60
C PRO A 138 20.71 -7.46 11.76
N PRO A 139 21.05 -7.88 13.01
CA PRO A 139 20.98 -7.02 14.20
C PRO A 139 21.67 -5.67 14.03
N ASP A 140 22.92 -5.66 13.58
CA ASP A 140 23.69 -4.42 13.40
C ASP A 140 22.98 -3.47 12.42
N ALA A 141 22.47 -3.99 11.30
CA ALA A 141 21.76 -3.17 10.33
C ALA A 141 20.47 -2.56 10.91
N ARG A 142 19.75 -3.31 11.75
CA ARG A 142 18.55 -2.80 12.44
C ARG A 142 18.91 -1.66 13.39
N ASP A 143 19.94 -1.85 14.22
CA ASP A 143 20.37 -0.87 15.21
C ASP A 143 20.84 0.43 14.54
N HIS A 144 21.58 0.33 13.42
CA HIS A 144 22.00 1.50 12.65
C HIS A 144 20.81 2.26 12.06
N VAL A 145 19.81 1.55 11.49
CA VAL A 145 18.62 2.22 10.93
C VAL A 145 17.81 2.86 12.05
N LEU A 146 17.60 2.19 13.18
CA LEU A 146 16.91 2.75 14.35
C LEU A 146 17.61 4.01 14.87
N GLY A 147 18.93 3.95 15.05
CA GLY A 147 19.72 5.11 15.47
C GLY A 147 19.65 6.27 14.47
N LEU A 148 19.61 5.99 13.16
CA LEU A 148 19.45 7.02 12.14
C LEU A 148 18.05 7.65 12.15
N VAL A 149 17.00 6.86 12.37
CA VAL A 149 15.62 7.36 12.51
C VAL A 149 15.51 8.29 13.73
N GLU A 150 16.06 7.88 14.87
CA GLU A 150 16.05 8.66 16.10
C GLU A 150 16.85 9.96 15.97
N SER A 151 18.10 9.87 15.51
CA SER A 151 19.03 11.01 15.49
C SER A 151 18.79 11.96 14.31
N HIS A 152 18.31 11.45 13.17
CA HIS A 152 18.14 12.23 11.96
C HIS A 152 17.05 11.67 11.04
N TRP A 153 15.78 11.86 11.43
CA TRP A 153 14.62 11.31 10.72
C TRP A 153 14.58 11.61 9.20
N GLY A 154 15.12 12.77 8.77
CA GLY A 154 15.36 13.07 7.35
C GLY A 154 16.13 11.97 6.62
N LEU A 155 17.35 11.66 7.07
CA LEU A 155 18.21 10.64 6.49
C LEU A 155 17.65 9.23 6.73
N GLY A 156 17.05 8.97 7.89
CA GLY A 156 16.39 7.69 8.18
C GLY A 156 15.27 7.40 7.17
N SER A 157 14.40 8.36 6.92
CA SER A 157 13.31 8.23 5.94
C SER A 157 13.81 8.06 4.51
N ASP A 158 14.96 8.66 4.15
CA ASP A 158 15.58 8.48 2.83
C ASP A 158 16.15 7.07 2.65
N VAL A 159 16.83 6.53 3.66
CA VAL A 159 17.31 5.13 3.65
C VAL A 159 16.15 4.15 3.54
N LEU A 160 15.09 4.36 4.32
CA LEU A 160 13.88 3.53 4.25
C LEU A 160 13.16 3.66 2.91
N THR A 161 13.17 4.85 2.30
CA THR A 161 12.63 5.04 0.94
C THR A 161 13.37 4.16 -0.07
N ASP A 162 14.71 4.09 0.00
CA ASP A 162 15.51 3.26 -0.90
C ASP A 162 15.28 1.76 -0.70
N ILE A 163 14.89 1.35 0.51
CA ILE A 163 14.52 -0.02 0.82
C ILE A 163 13.12 -0.32 0.27
N PHE A 164 12.12 0.51 0.56
CA PHE A 164 10.72 0.24 0.23
C PHE A 164 10.38 0.46 -1.25
N VAL A 165 10.96 1.47 -1.88
CA VAL A 165 10.68 1.83 -3.28
C VAL A 165 11.99 2.09 -4.01
N PRO A 166 12.81 1.06 -4.23
CA PRO A 166 14.17 1.22 -4.77
C PRO A 166 14.20 1.76 -6.21
N ASP A 167 13.05 1.77 -6.89
CA ASP A 167 12.88 2.31 -8.25
C ASP A 167 12.30 3.74 -8.26
N ALA A 168 12.07 4.34 -7.08
CA ALA A 168 11.70 5.74 -6.98
C ALA A 168 12.92 6.62 -7.24
N HIS A 169 12.76 7.64 -8.10
CA HIS A 169 13.84 8.56 -8.46
C HIS A 169 13.36 10.01 -8.41
N GLY A 170 14.30 10.94 -8.29
CA GLY A 170 14.04 12.38 -8.37
C GLY A 170 12.98 12.86 -7.39
N THR A 171 11.91 13.46 -7.92
CA THR A 171 10.84 14.08 -7.11
C THR A 171 10.01 13.04 -6.36
N SER A 172 9.69 11.88 -6.95
CA SER A 172 8.90 10.84 -6.30
C SER A 172 9.58 10.28 -5.04
N ARG A 173 10.92 10.13 -5.08
CA ARG A 173 11.70 9.73 -3.90
C ARG A 173 11.59 10.76 -2.77
N ARG A 174 11.73 12.05 -3.10
CA ARG A 174 11.61 13.15 -2.11
C ARG A 174 10.20 13.27 -1.55
N GLU A 175 9.19 13.10 -2.39
CA GLU A 175 7.78 13.10 -1.99
C GLU A 175 7.46 11.95 -1.04
N PHE A 176 8.00 10.75 -1.29
CA PHE A 176 7.82 9.62 -0.38
C PHE A 176 8.56 9.81 0.96
N GLY A 177 9.79 10.32 0.94
CA GLY A 177 10.48 10.71 2.18
C GLY A 177 9.71 11.76 2.97
N HIS A 178 9.13 12.77 2.29
CA HIS A 178 8.25 13.74 2.92
C HIS A 178 6.96 13.10 3.46
N TYR A 179 6.33 12.21 2.72
CA TYR A 179 5.15 11.47 3.15
C TYR A 179 5.40 10.71 4.46
N GLN A 180 6.52 10.00 4.57
CA GLN A 180 6.88 9.28 5.80
C GLN A 180 7.03 10.25 7.00
N ARG A 181 7.72 11.38 6.81
CA ARG A 181 7.92 12.37 7.89
C ARG A 181 6.66 13.16 8.24
N ALA A 182 5.77 13.35 7.29
CA ALA A 182 4.46 13.95 7.54
C ALA A 182 3.49 12.95 8.19
N SER A 183 3.73 11.65 8.01
CA SER A 183 2.92 10.59 8.63
C SER A 183 3.28 10.38 10.09
N SER A 184 4.51 10.62 10.53
CA SER A 184 4.86 10.39 11.93
C SER A 184 6.11 11.16 12.39
N THR A 185 6.19 11.36 13.71
CA THR A 185 7.37 11.94 14.37
C THR A 185 8.53 10.95 14.38
N ALA A 186 9.75 11.44 14.59
CA ALA A 186 10.95 10.59 14.70
C ALA A 186 10.83 9.56 15.83
N ALA A 187 10.34 9.99 16.99
CA ALA A 187 10.17 9.13 18.16
C ALA A 187 9.16 7.99 17.89
N THR A 188 8.00 8.33 17.33
CA THR A 188 6.98 7.32 16.98
C THR A 188 7.46 6.40 15.87
N ALA A 189 8.07 6.94 14.81
CA ALA A 189 8.62 6.13 13.73
C ALA A 189 9.68 5.15 14.27
N ARG A 190 10.59 5.60 15.14
CA ARG A 190 11.57 4.73 15.79
C ARG A 190 10.89 3.59 16.56
N SER A 191 9.91 3.89 17.41
CA SER A 191 9.20 2.86 18.20
C SER A 191 8.41 1.88 17.34
N LEU A 192 7.80 2.31 16.24
CA LEU A 192 7.06 1.41 15.33
C LEU A 192 8.00 0.57 14.46
N LEU A 193 9.18 1.09 14.08
CA LEU A 193 10.20 0.30 13.40
C LEU A 193 10.80 -0.76 14.34
N GLU A 194 11.05 -0.37 15.58
CA GLU A 194 11.51 -1.28 16.63
C GLU A 194 10.48 -2.39 16.89
N LEU A 195 9.19 -2.06 16.92
CA LEU A 195 8.11 -3.05 16.95
C LEU A 195 8.17 -3.97 15.72
N SER A 196 8.33 -3.43 14.51
CA SER A 196 8.42 -4.25 13.28
C SER A 196 9.52 -5.32 13.37
N TYR A 197 10.64 -5.00 14.02
CA TYR A 197 11.75 -5.92 14.23
C TYR A 197 11.54 -6.92 15.38
N SER A 198 10.70 -6.59 16.37
CA SER A 198 10.46 -7.44 17.54
C SER A 198 9.26 -8.37 17.39
N LEU A 199 8.32 -8.07 16.49
CA LEU A 199 7.14 -8.90 16.25
C LEU A 199 7.53 -10.31 15.77
N ASP A 200 6.87 -11.31 16.36
CA ASP A 200 6.94 -12.71 15.97
C ASP A 200 5.52 -13.30 16.02
N VAL A 201 5.09 -13.92 14.93
CA VAL A 201 3.77 -14.57 14.81
C VAL A 201 3.87 -16.07 14.51
N SER A 202 5.05 -16.67 14.66
CA SER A 202 5.31 -18.09 14.37
C SER A 202 4.34 -19.03 15.09
N ASP A 203 4.11 -18.78 16.38
CA ASP A 203 3.18 -19.57 17.22
C ASP A 203 1.70 -19.39 16.84
N LEU A 204 1.38 -18.35 16.06
CA LEU A 204 0.00 -18.03 15.65
C LEU A 204 -0.38 -18.66 14.31
N LEU A 205 0.60 -19.01 13.46
CA LEU A 205 0.34 -19.41 12.07
C LEU A 205 -0.59 -20.63 11.97
N ALA A 206 -0.36 -21.64 12.81
CA ALA A 206 -1.16 -22.86 12.83
C ALA A 206 -2.61 -22.65 13.32
N HIS A 207 -2.87 -21.53 14.00
CA HIS A 207 -4.19 -21.17 14.52
C HIS A 207 -5.04 -20.39 13.51
N VAL A 208 -4.43 -19.88 12.43
CA VAL A 208 -5.16 -19.22 11.34
C VAL A 208 -5.94 -20.28 10.54
N SER A 209 -7.26 -20.29 10.72
CA SER A 209 -8.16 -21.30 10.11
C SER A 209 -8.97 -20.77 8.92
N VAL A 210 -8.80 -19.49 8.57
CA VAL A 210 -9.52 -18.83 7.48
C VAL A 210 -8.76 -18.99 6.15
N PRO A 211 -9.46 -19.02 4.99
CA PRO A 211 -8.78 -19.05 3.70
C PRO A 211 -7.82 -17.87 3.56
N THR A 212 -6.56 -18.16 3.27
CA THR A 212 -5.47 -17.18 3.30
C THR A 212 -4.73 -17.13 1.97
N LEU A 213 -4.46 -15.91 1.48
CA LEU A 213 -3.58 -15.64 0.36
C LEU A 213 -2.37 -14.85 0.84
N VAL A 214 -1.18 -15.39 0.60
CA VAL A 214 0.09 -14.69 0.78
C VAL A 214 0.56 -14.21 -0.60
N VAL A 215 0.82 -12.92 -0.73
CA VAL A 215 1.36 -12.31 -1.96
C VAL A 215 2.66 -11.59 -1.66
N HIS A 216 3.69 -11.80 -2.47
CA HIS A 216 4.98 -11.17 -2.24
C HIS A 216 5.65 -10.74 -3.55
N ARG A 217 6.59 -9.79 -3.47
CA ARG A 217 7.46 -9.44 -4.60
C ARG A 217 8.74 -10.25 -4.52
N GLU A 218 9.15 -10.85 -5.63
CA GLU A 218 10.29 -11.77 -5.70
C GLU A 218 11.59 -11.17 -5.15
N HIS A 219 11.80 -9.87 -5.36
CA HIS A 219 13.02 -9.18 -4.97
C HIS A 219 12.74 -8.04 -3.96
N ASP A 220 11.70 -8.18 -3.14
CA ASP A 220 11.42 -7.24 -2.06
C ASP A 220 12.65 -7.06 -1.16
N ARG A 221 13.08 -5.80 -0.98
CA ARG A 221 14.28 -5.45 -0.20
C ARG A 221 14.00 -5.23 1.29
N ALA A 222 12.74 -5.11 1.69
CA ALA A 222 12.34 -4.85 3.07
C ALA A 222 12.02 -6.15 3.82
N ALA A 223 11.43 -7.11 3.14
CA ALA A 223 11.12 -8.43 3.68
C ALA A 223 11.54 -9.51 2.66
N PRO A 224 12.49 -10.41 3.00
CA PRO A 224 12.91 -11.48 2.10
C PRO A 224 11.75 -12.39 1.69
N VAL A 225 11.73 -12.85 0.43
CA VAL A 225 10.67 -13.76 -0.06
C VAL A 225 10.53 -15.05 0.76
N ALA A 226 11.63 -15.53 1.36
CA ALA A 226 11.63 -16.67 2.27
C ALA A 226 10.67 -16.49 3.47
N GLN A 227 10.41 -15.25 3.89
CA GLN A 227 9.45 -14.96 4.95
C GLN A 227 7.99 -15.14 4.48
N ALA A 228 7.68 -14.85 3.22
CA ALA A 228 6.38 -15.15 2.63
C ALA A 228 6.17 -16.65 2.42
N GLU A 229 7.23 -17.37 2.03
CA GLU A 229 7.22 -18.84 1.97
C GLU A 229 6.97 -19.44 3.34
N ALA A 230 7.62 -18.93 4.39
CA ALA A 230 7.41 -19.37 5.77
C ALA A 230 5.98 -19.08 6.26
N LEU A 231 5.42 -17.90 5.97
CA LEU A 231 4.02 -17.57 6.26
C LEU A 231 3.06 -18.57 5.60
N ALA A 232 3.24 -18.83 4.30
CA ALA A 232 2.37 -19.74 3.55
C ALA A 232 2.52 -21.20 4.01
N ALA A 233 3.73 -21.62 4.40
CA ALA A 233 3.97 -22.96 4.93
C ALA A 233 3.40 -23.15 6.34
N GLY A 234 3.40 -22.10 7.17
CA GLY A 234 2.90 -22.15 8.55
C GLY A 234 1.38 -22.04 8.67
N ILE A 235 0.70 -21.42 7.70
CA ILE A 235 -0.76 -21.22 7.72
C ILE A 235 -1.45 -22.37 6.96
N PRO A 236 -2.32 -23.18 7.61
CA PRO A 236 -3.01 -24.28 6.95
C PRO A 236 -3.84 -23.83 5.74
N GLY A 237 -3.50 -24.38 4.56
CA GLY A 237 -4.23 -24.12 3.32
C GLY A 237 -4.00 -22.74 2.71
N ALA A 238 -2.95 -22.01 3.12
CA ALA A 238 -2.60 -20.75 2.48
C ALA A 238 -2.13 -20.94 1.03
N GLU A 239 -2.56 -20.04 0.16
CA GLU A 239 -2.06 -19.92 -1.21
C GLU A 239 -0.90 -18.91 -1.25
N LEU A 240 0.23 -19.26 -1.88
CA LEU A 240 1.33 -18.32 -2.12
C LEU A 240 1.34 -17.86 -3.58
N VAL A 241 1.42 -16.54 -3.80
CA VAL A 241 1.65 -15.94 -5.10
C VAL A 241 2.85 -15.00 -5.05
N VAL A 242 3.96 -15.40 -5.68
CA VAL A 242 5.12 -14.54 -5.88
C VAL A 242 4.97 -13.78 -7.19
N LEU A 243 5.06 -12.45 -7.13
CA LEU A 243 4.96 -11.55 -8.26
C LEU A 243 6.34 -10.98 -8.61
N PRO A 244 6.63 -10.72 -9.90
CA PRO A 244 7.86 -10.04 -10.27
C PRO A 244 7.88 -8.62 -9.70
N GLY A 245 9.10 -8.13 -9.44
CA GLY A 245 9.35 -6.77 -8.95
C GLY A 245 10.09 -6.78 -7.61
N ARG A 246 10.39 -5.58 -7.14
CA ARG A 246 11.24 -5.37 -5.96
C ARG A 246 10.77 -4.29 -4.99
N SER A 247 9.61 -3.67 -5.25
CA SER A 247 9.06 -2.67 -4.35
C SER A 247 8.26 -3.32 -3.24
N HIS A 248 8.52 -2.89 -2.01
CA HIS A 248 7.76 -3.30 -0.83
C HIS A 248 6.37 -2.67 -0.76
N LEU A 249 6.12 -1.56 -1.47
CA LEU A 249 4.81 -0.90 -1.42
C LEU A 249 3.84 -1.56 -2.41
N PRO A 250 2.61 -1.92 -2.00
CA PRO A 250 1.68 -2.67 -2.85
C PRO A 250 1.18 -1.87 -4.05
N TYR A 251 1.13 -0.55 -3.94
CA TYR A 251 0.71 0.37 -5.00
C TYR A 251 1.83 0.76 -5.96
N ALA A 252 3.09 0.40 -5.67
CA ALA A 252 4.23 0.68 -6.53
C ALA A 252 4.52 -0.50 -7.48
N GLY A 253 5.06 -0.20 -8.67
CA GLY A 253 5.33 -1.20 -9.71
C GLY A 253 4.06 -1.74 -10.37
N ASP A 254 3.97 -3.06 -10.59
CA ASP A 254 2.80 -3.69 -11.23
C ASP A 254 1.66 -3.92 -10.23
N ALA A 255 1.05 -2.83 -9.76
CA ALA A 255 -0.06 -2.85 -8.80
C ALA A 255 -1.34 -3.46 -9.39
N ASP A 256 -1.55 -3.36 -10.72
CA ASP A 256 -2.67 -4.00 -11.42
C ASP A 256 -2.67 -5.51 -11.23
N ARG A 257 -1.51 -6.15 -11.39
CA ARG A 257 -1.38 -7.60 -11.20
C ARG A 257 -1.62 -8.01 -9.75
N LEU A 258 -1.18 -7.20 -8.78
CA LEU A 258 -1.46 -7.42 -7.37
C LEU A 258 -2.97 -7.33 -7.09
N VAL A 259 -3.61 -6.24 -7.51
CA VAL A 259 -5.05 -6.02 -7.35
C VAL A 259 -5.86 -7.13 -8.01
N ALA A 260 -5.51 -7.56 -9.24
CA ALA A 260 -6.19 -8.65 -9.92
C ALA A 260 -6.07 -9.97 -9.14
N THR A 261 -4.89 -10.26 -8.57
CA THR A 261 -4.64 -11.45 -7.74
C THR A 261 -5.52 -11.43 -6.48
N ILE A 262 -5.50 -10.32 -5.75
CA ILE A 262 -6.31 -10.12 -4.54
C ILE A 262 -7.80 -10.25 -4.87
N ARG A 263 -8.29 -9.52 -5.88
CA ARG A 263 -9.71 -9.52 -6.24
C ARG A 263 -10.18 -10.91 -6.65
N ARG A 264 -9.39 -11.66 -7.42
CA ARG A 264 -9.71 -13.05 -7.79
C ARG A 264 -9.89 -13.92 -6.55
N PHE A 265 -8.94 -13.88 -5.61
CA PHE A 265 -9.02 -14.64 -4.36
C PHE A 265 -10.24 -14.26 -3.52
N LEU A 266 -10.59 -12.98 -3.47
CA LEU A 266 -11.77 -12.47 -2.76
C LEU A 266 -13.11 -12.73 -3.49
N GLY A 267 -13.08 -13.43 -4.64
CA GLY A 267 -14.28 -13.71 -5.46
C GLY A 267 -14.88 -12.46 -6.10
N LEU A 268 -14.06 -11.44 -6.33
CA LEU A 268 -14.43 -10.18 -6.96
C LEU A 268 -14.14 -10.19 -8.47
N ARG A 269 -14.97 -9.48 -9.24
CA ARG A 269 -14.69 -9.23 -10.66
C ARG A 269 -13.41 -8.41 -10.81
N ALA A 270 -12.70 -8.57 -11.93
CA ALA A 270 -11.58 -7.70 -12.27
C ALA A 270 -12.01 -6.22 -12.18
N SER A 271 -11.12 -5.35 -11.66
CA SER A 271 -11.45 -3.94 -11.53
C SER A 271 -11.58 -3.29 -12.92
N ARG A 272 -12.58 -2.43 -13.08
CA ARG A 272 -12.81 -1.70 -14.34
C ARG A 272 -11.85 -0.51 -14.48
N ASN A 273 -11.30 -0.04 -13.37
CA ASN A 273 -10.45 1.13 -13.25
C ASN A 273 -9.07 0.70 -12.73
N GLY A 274 -8.33 -0.14 -13.47
CA GLY A 274 -6.96 -0.55 -13.09
C GLY A 274 -6.11 0.62 -12.56
N THR A 275 -5.09 0.32 -11.74
CA THR A 275 -4.34 1.19 -10.81
C THR A 275 -3.50 2.29 -11.48
N ALA A 276 -4.09 3.05 -12.40
CA ALA A 276 -3.51 4.12 -13.23
C ALA A 276 -2.84 3.71 -14.56
N ARG A 277 -2.94 2.45 -15.01
CA ARG A 277 -2.36 2.08 -16.32
C ARG A 277 -3.19 2.63 -17.48
N LEU A 278 -2.52 3.38 -18.36
CA LEU A 278 -3.11 3.85 -19.61
C LEU A 278 -3.45 2.65 -20.50
N THR A 279 -4.60 2.70 -21.18
CA THR A 279 -4.88 1.71 -22.24
C THR A 279 -3.82 1.83 -23.34
N PRO A 280 -3.60 0.81 -24.20
CA PRO A 280 -2.62 0.91 -25.30
C PRO A 280 -2.78 2.20 -26.11
N ARG A 281 -4.04 2.55 -26.41
CA ARG A 281 -4.37 3.80 -27.11
C ARG A 281 -4.05 5.06 -26.32
N GLN A 282 -4.27 5.06 -25.01
CA GLN A 282 -3.92 6.19 -24.16
C GLN A 282 -2.39 6.31 -24.00
N SER A 283 -1.66 5.20 -23.95
CA SER A 283 -0.19 5.20 -23.94
C SER A 283 0.38 5.77 -25.23
N GLU A 284 -0.16 5.41 -26.40
CA GLU A 284 0.20 6.02 -27.68
C GLU A 284 0.00 7.54 -27.66
N VAL A 285 -1.16 8.00 -27.16
CA VAL A 285 -1.46 9.43 -27.05
C VAL A 285 -0.50 10.12 -26.06
N ALA A 286 -0.22 9.51 -24.91
CA ALA A 286 0.72 10.05 -23.94
C ALA A 286 2.16 10.16 -24.50
N ALA A 287 2.59 9.19 -25.31
CA ALA A 287 3.87 9.23 -26.03
C ALA A 287 3.94 10.40 -27.02
N LEU A 288 2.85 10.66 -27.74
CA LEU A 288 2.79 11.78 -28.68
C LEU A 288 2.74 13.12 -27.94
N VAL A 289 2.07 13.17 -26.80
CA VAL A 289 2.09 14.33 -25.90
C VAL A 289 3.50 14.60 -25.37
N SER A 290 4.25 13.55 -24.96
CA SER A 290 5.63 13.71 -24.49
C SER A 290 6.59 14.15 -25.59
N ALA A 291 6.31 13.78 -26.85
CA ALA A 291 7.01 14.26 -28.03
C ALA A 291 6.60 15.69 -28.47
N GLY A 292 5.83 16.42 -27.65
CA GLY A 292 5.45 17.82 -27.92
C GLY A 292 4.34 18.01 -28.95
N ARG A 293 3.61 16.95 -29.34
CA ARG A 293 2.60 17.03 -30.39
C ARG A 293 1.31 17.71 -29.91
N THR A 294 0.74 18.54 -30.76
CA THR A 294 -0.58 19.17 -30.62
C THR A 294 -1.72 18.15 -30.82
N ASN A 295 -2.95 18.48 -30.42
CA ASN A 295 -4.11 17.60 -30.63
C ASN A 295 -4.33 17.28 -32.12
N ARG A 296 -4.16 18.28 -32.99
CA ARG A 296 -4.23 18.11 -34.46
C ARG A 296 -3.20 17.12 -34.99
N GLU A 297 -1.95 17.21 -34.53
CA GLU A 297 -0.89 16.28 -34.96
C GLU A 297 -1.11 14.86 -34.42
N ILE A 298 -1.60 14.75 -33.17
CA ILE A 298 -2.00 13.46 -32.59
C ILE A 298 -3.12 12.85 -33.43
N ALA A 299 -4.15 13.63 -33.76
CA ALA A 299 -5.29 13.21 -34.56
C ALA A 299 -4.86 12.69 -35.94
N ALA A 300 -4.03 13.47 -36.65
CA ALA A 300 -3.48 13.08 -37.95
C ALA A 300 -2.65 11.79 -37.87
N LYS A 301 -1.79 11.65 -36.86
CA LYS A 301 -0.93 10.45 -36.69
C LYS A 301 -1.72 9.20 -36.30
N LEU A 302 -2.84 9.38 -35.61
CA LEU A 302 -3.64 8.29 -35.07
C LEU A 302 -4.88 7.95 -35.93
N GLY A 303 -5.12 8.69 -37.02
CA GLY A 303 -6.27 8.49 -37.91
C GLY A 303 -7.62 8.78 -37.25
N ILE A 304 -7.66 9.73 -36.32
CA ILE A 304 -8.88 10.14 -35.59
C ILE A 304 -9.11 11.64 -35.79
N ASP A 305 -10.28 12.14 -35.39
CA ASP A 305 -10.54 13.58 -35.39
C ASP A 305 -9.86 14.31 -34.21
N GLU A 306 -9.68 15.64 -34.36
CA GLU A 306 -8.99 16.48 -33.37
C GLU A 306 -9.69 16.51 -32.00
N ARG A 307 -11.03 16.45 -31.99
CA ARG A 307 -11.83 16.41 -30.74
C ARG A 307 -11.67 15.06 -30.04
N SER A 308 -11.57 13.96 -30.77
CA SER A 308 -11.25 12.65 -30.20
C SER A 308 -9.85 12.61 -29.58
N ALA A 309 -8.85 13.23 -30.23
CA ALA A 309 -7.51 13.36 -29.66
C ALA A 309 -7.52 14.19 -28.37
N GLU A 310 -8.23 15.31 -28.36
CA GLU A 310 -8.43 16.14 -27.15
C GLU A 310 -9.07 15.33 -26.01
N GLY A 311 -10.13 14.58 -26.30
CA GLY A 311 -10.80 13.73 -25.31
C GLY A 311 -9.90 12.62 -24.75
N HIS A 312 -8.98 12.08 -25.54
CA HIS A 312 -7.97 11.14 -25.03
C HIS A 312 -7.00 11.83 -24.07
N VAL A 313 -6.48 13.01 -24.41
CA VAL A 313 -5.57 13.79 -23.54
C VAL A 313 -6.27 14.14 -22.22
N GLU A 314 -7.53 14.55 -22.28
CA GLU A 314 -8.32 14.86 -21.08
C GLU A 314 -8.53 13.63 -20.19
N ARG A 315 -8.91 12.48 -20.77
CA ARG A 315 -9.07 11.22 -20.01
C ARG A 315 -7.77 10.75 -19.39
N ILE A 316 -6.64 10.91 -20.08
CA ILE A 316 -5.31 10.61 -19.52
C ILE A 316 -5.03 11.53 -18.33
N ARG A 317 -5.28 12.84 -18.46
CA ARG A 317 -5.13 13.80 -17.36
C ARG A 317 -5.97 13.41 -16.15
N LEU A 318 -7.25 13.14 -16.35
CA LEU A 318 -8.18 12.75 -15.29
C LEU A 318 -7.75 11.43 -14.64
N ARG A 319 -7.35 10.44 -15.44
CA ARG A 319 -6.92 9.12 -14.95
C ARG A 319 -5.63 9.17 -14.15
N LEU A 320 -4.68 10.00 -14.55
CA LEU A 320 -3.40 10.18 -13.85
C LEU A 320 -3.43 11.27 -12.77
N GLY A 321 -4.58 11.92 -12.56
CA GLY A 321 -4.72 13.01 -11.58
C GLY A 321 -3.99 14.30 -11.96
N PHE A 322 -3.67 14.49 -13.24
CA PHE A 322 -2.91 15.64 -13.72
C PHE A 322 -3.77 16.86 -14.01
N ARG A 323 -3.21 18.02 -13.71
CA ARG A 323 -3.80 19.35 -13.92
C ARG A 323 -3.35 20.01 -15.22
N SER A 324 -2.36 19.45 -15.92
CA SER A 324 -1.89 19.98 -17.19
C SER A 324 -1.43 18.90 -18.17
N ARG A 325 -1.40 19.25 -19.47
CA ARG A 325 -0.82 18.40 -20.53
C ARG A 325 0.67 18.15 -20.31
N ALA A 326 1.39 19.16 -19.80
CA ALA A 326 2.82 19.07 -19.53
C ALA A 326 3.15 17.97 -18.51
N GLN A 327 2.27 17.75 -17.51
CA GLN A 327 2.44 16.66 -16.56
C GLN A 327 2.33 15.27 -17.20
N ILE A 328 1.46 15.10 -18.22
CA ILE A 328 1.42 13.85 -19.01
C ILE A 328 2.76 13.62 -19.70
N ALA A 329 3.32 14.66 -20.34
CA ALA A 329 4.60 14.58 -21.04
C ALA A 329 5.75 14.20 -20.10
N SER A 330 5.87 14.88 -18.97
CA SER A 330 6.90 14.62 -17.96
C SER A 330 6.79 13.22 -17.36
N TRP A 331 5.57 12.78 -17.03
CA TRP A 331 5.31 11.43 -16.49
C TRP A 331 5.69 10.34 -17.50
N TYR A 332 5.30 10.49 -18.77
CA TYR A 332 5.57 9.47 -19.79
C TYR A 332 7.08 9.35 -20.07
N ALA A 333 7.78 10.47 -20.16
CA ALA A 333 9.24 10.50 -20.34
C ALA A 333 9.98 9.83 -19.16
N ALA A 334 9.60 10.13 -17.92
CA ALA A 334 10.20 9.52 -16.73
C ALA A 334 10.03 7.99 -16.63
N GLN A 335 9.01 7.44 -17.30
CA GLN A 335 8.79 5.98 -17.37
C GLN A 335 9.59 5.29 -18.48
N HIS A 336 9.93 6.00 -19.57
CA HIS A 336 10.54 5.43 -20.78
C HIS A 336 12.02 5.79 -20.98
N ASP A 337 12.58 6.74 -20.23
CA ASP A 337 14.04 6.91 -20.12
C ASP A 337 14.73 5.73 -19.43
N ARG A 338 13.96 4.84 -18.78
CA ARG A 338 14.47 3.62 -18.12
C ARG A 338 14.77 2.45 -19.07
N THR A 339 14.53 2.58 -20.38
CA THR A 339 14.74 1.50 -21.37
C THR A 339 15.96 1.69 -22.27
N SER A 340 16.81 2.68 -22.04
CA SER A 340 18.11 2.78 -22.74
C SER A 340 19.21 2.20 -21.84
N PRO A 341 19.82 1.05 -22.18
CA PRO A 341 21.07 0.65 -21.56
C PRO A 341 22.13 1.66 -22.01
N THR A 342 22.76 2.34 -21.06
CA THR A 342 24.05 2.97 -21.31
C THR A 342 25.04 1.89 -21.70
N ASN A 343 25.52 1.97 -22.95
CA ASN A 343 26.67 1.20 -23.46
C ASN A 343 27.93 1.39 -22.62
#